data_AF-A0A1G3QSM9-F1
#
_entry.id   AF-A0A1G3QSM9-F1
#
_cell.length_a   1.000
_cell.length_b   1.000
_cell.length_c   1.000
_cell.angle_alpha   90.00
_cell.angle_beta   90.00
_cell.angle_gamma   90.00
#
_symmetry.space_group_name_H-M   'P 1'
#
loop_
_entity.id
_entity.type
_entity.pdbx_description
1 polymer ?
#
loop_
_entity_poly.entity_id
_entity_poly.type
_entity_poly.pdbx_seq_one_letter_code
_entity_poly.pdbx_strand_id
1 'polypeptide(L)'
;MKKRASRRDILPLSKAGKLAPGLPTGEAFRPEWIDFQRGIRVGNLEPHERITQILKYRLEQLYGPGFITDRWGRGVYWQWICWLPRANRQAKPLSSSYNFGCAKLFIGLDREKRVFQFGLQVERGYLASPPTGNTLQKDWDWHRLVRGFRKGSVLEAELARLIRREGFVAELGDWERNAVFDADTYTGPAALAAAARRQPRGRWVGFQLYYPMPERELRSSGGYEVVGAIAAGFQEVVPAMNACMQVPLEPRERPPQLGL
;
A
#
# COMPACT_ATOMS: atom_id res chain seq x y z
N MET A 1 33.49 23.62 43.68
CA MET A 1 33.05 24.72 42.81
C MET A 1 33.37 24.38 41.35
N LYS A 2 32.34 24.26 40.49
CA LYS A 2 32.49 23.92 39.07
C LYS A 2 32.90 25.16 38.27
N LYS A 3 34.03 25.10 37.53
CA LYS A 3 34.44 26.15 36.58
C LYS A 3 33.50 26.16 35.37
N ARG A 4 32.90 27.32 35.10
CA ARG A 4 32.03 27.60 33.94
C ARG A 4 32.88 27.62 32.66
N ALA A 5 32.48 26.86 31.65
CA ALA A 5 33.09 26.92 30.31
C ALA A 5 32.84 28.29 29.66
N SER A 6 33.87 28.80 28.96
CA SER A 6 33.88 30.13 28.36
C SER A 6 33.18 30.15 27.00
N ARG A 7 32.64 31.34 26.64
CA ARG A 7 31.74 31.60 25.51
C ARG A 7 32.34 31.44 24.09
N ARG A 8 33.48 30.74 23.93
CA ARG A 8 34.14 30.50 22.63
C ARG A 8 34.12 29.04 22.15
N ASP A 9 33.52 28.12 22.90
CA ASP A 9 33.38 26.70 22.49
C ASP A 9 31.99 26.34 21.93
N ILE A 10 31.19 27.34 21.54
CA ILE A 10 29.90 27.13 20.86
C ILE A 10 29.99 27.72 19.46
N LEU A 11 30.81 27.11 18.62
CA LEU A 11 30.61 27.18 17.19
C LEU A 11 29.98 25.85 16.78
N PRO A 12 28.75 25.83 16.24
CA PRO A 12 28.32 24.64 15.54
C PRO A 12 29.30 24.47 14.39
N LEU A 13 29.96 23.32 14.33
CA LEU A 13 30.51 22.80 13.08
C LEU A 13 29.35 22.92 12.08
N SER A 14 29.43 23.94 11.23
CA SER A 14 28.49 24.20 10.16
C SER A 14 28.58 22.98 9.25
N LYS A 15 27.71 21.99 9.53
CA LYS A 15 27.40 20.96 8.56
C LYS A 15 27.05 21.72 7.28
N ALA A 16 27.83 21.44 6.23
CA ALA A 16 27.56 21.91 4.89
C ALA A 16 26.05 21.94 4.65
N GLY A 17 25.56 23.10 4.22
CA GLY A 17 24.13 23.36 4.09
C GLY A 17 23.44 22.16 3.47
N LYS A 18 22.41 21.64 4.14
CA LYS A 18 21.51 20.69 3.51
C LYS A 18 21.02 21.35 2.23
N LEU A 19 21.45 20.84 1.08
CA LEU A 19 20.74 21.03 -0.18
C LEU A 19 19.26 20.87 0.14
N ALA A 20 18.43 21.84 -0.26
CA ALA A 20 16.99 21.70 -0.12
C ALA A 20 16.63 20.31 -0.65
N PRO A 21 15.97 19.44 0.14
CA PRO A 21 15.70 18.10 -0.31
C PRO A 21 14.93 18.24 -1.63
N GLY A 22 15.49 17.67 -2.70
CA GLY A 22 14.83 17.64 -4.00
C GLY A 22 13.42 17.10 -3.85
N LEU A 23 12.53 17.46 -4.77
CA LEU A 23 11.18 16.90 -4.77
C LEU A 23 11.28 15.36 -4.83
N PRO A 24 10.47 14.62 -4.05
CA PRO A 24 10.51 13.16 -4.02
C PRO A 24 9.82 12.57 -5.26
N THR A 25 10.38 12.84 -6.43
CA THR A 25 9.84 12.43 -7.74
C THR A 25 10.09 10.96 -8.05
N GLY A 26 11.12 10.37 -7.43
CA GLY A 26 11.57 8.99 -7.65
C GLY A 26 12.87 8.86 -8.45
N GLU A 27 13.44 9.97 -8.94
CA GLU A 27 14.69 9.95 -9.72
C GLU A 27 15.89 9.39 -8.95
N ALA A 28 15.95 9.66 -7.64
CA ALA A 28 16.99 9.13 -6.77
C ALA A 28 16.67 7.71 -6.26
N PHE A 29 15.51 7.13 -6.60
CA PHE A 29 15.17 5.80 -6.16
C PHE A 29 16.13 4.76 -6.72
N ARG A 30 16.46 3.75 -5.92
CA ARG A 30 17.36 2.67 -6.30
C ARG A 30 16.67 1.32 -6.07
N PRO A 31 16.49 0.46 -7.09
CA PRO A 31 15.84 -0.85 -6.94
C PRO A 31 16.52 -1.75 -5.91
N GLU A 32 17.81 -1.53 -5.62
CA GLU A 32 18.58 -2.22 -4.59
C GLU A 32 18.04 -1.98 -3.17
N TRP A 33 17.23 -0.94 -2.98
CA TRP A 33 16.51 -0.72 -1.73
C TRP A 33 15.35 -1.70 -1.52
N ILE A 34 14.99 -2.47 -2.54
CA ILE A 34 14.12 -3.64 -2.39
C ILE A 34 15.03 -4.87 -2.32
N ASP A 35 15.23 -5.36 -1.11
CA ASP A 35 16.13 -6.46 -0.79
C ASP A 35 15.30 -7.70 -0.41
N PHE A 36 15.30 -8.74 -1.25
CA PHE A 36 14.53 -9.98 -1.01
C PHE A 36 14.99 -10.78 0.22
N GLN A 37 16.14 -10.44 0.81
CA GLN A 37 16.60 -11.03 2.07
C GLN A 37 16.19 -10.17 3.28
N ARG A 38 16.19 -8.84 3.16
CA ARG A 38 16.01 -7.93 4.30
C ARG A 38 14.67 -7.22 4.34
N GLY A 39 14.06 -6.94 3.19
CA GLY A 39 12.85 -6.16 3.03
C GLY A 39 13.06 -4.91 2.17
N ILE A 40 12.08 -4.03 2.21
CA ILE A 40 12.09 -2.70 1.59
C ILE A 40 12.81 -1.73 2.52
N ARG A 41 13.96 -1.22 2.11
CA ARG A 41 14.76 -0.24 2.85
C ARG A 41 14.07 1.12 2.85
N VAL A 42 13.95 1.70 4.04
CA VAL A 42 13.31 3.01 4.27
C VAL A 42 14.06 3.89 5.27
N GLY A 43 15.03 3.32 6.00
CA GLY A 43 15.87 4.05 6.94
C GLY A 43 17.26 4.36 6.37
N ASN A 44 17.92 5.37 6.94
CA ASN A 44 19.22 5.87 6.47
C ASN A 44 19.20 6.23 4.98
N LEU A 45 18.14 6.93 4.58
CA LEU A 45 17.87 7.45 3.23
C LEU A 45 17.36 8.89 3.37
N GLU A 46 17.67 9.75 2.41
CA GLU A 46 17.10 11.08 2.31
C GLU A 46 15.61 11.02 1.90
N PRO A 47 14.80 12.05 2.18
CA PRO A 47 13.37 12.01 1.85
C PRO A 47 13.05 11.69 0.39
N HIS A 48 13.85 12.21 -0.56
CA HIS A 48 13.67 12.01 -2.00
C HIS A 48 14.13 10.63 -2.51
N GLU A 49 14.78 9.86 -1.64
CA GLU A 49 15.19 8.48 -1.87
C GLU A 49 14.13 7.49 -1.31
N ARG A 50 13.37 7.90 -0.29
CA ARG A 50 12.44 6.99 0.40
C ARG A 50 11.18 6.74 -0.42
N ILE A 51 10.95 5.47 -0.78
CA ILE A 51 9.74 5.04 -1.48
C ILE A 51 8.45 5.45 -0.77
N THR A 52 8.46 5.53 0.57
CA THR A 52 7.34 6.02 1.39
C THR A 52 6.93 7.45 1.05
N GLN A 53 7.91 8.34 0.91
CA GLN A 53 7.68 9.76 0.60
C GLN A 53 7.41 9.97 -0.87
N ILE A 54 8.14 9.27 -1.75
CA ILE A 54 7.95 9.33 -3.20
C ILE A 54 6.52 8.96 -3.59
N LEU A 55 6.05 7.78 -3.15
CA LEU A 55 4.72 7.30 -3.52
C LEU A 55 3.62 8.13 -2.85
N LYS A 56 3.82 8.57 -1.59
CA LYS A 56 2.87 9.49 -0.95
C LYS A 56 2.75 10.79 -1.75
N TYR A 57 3.87 11.39 -2.13
CA TYR A 57 3.89 12.62 -2.91
C TYR A 57 3.14 12.44 -4.23
N ARG A 58 3.44 11.37 -4.99
CA ARG A 58 2.74 11.07 -6.26
C ARG A 58 1.23 10.88 -6.08
N LEU A 59 0.81 10.14 -5.06
CA LEU A 59 -0.61 9.96 -4.72
C LEU A 59 -1.28 11.29 -4.38
N GLU A 60 -0.62 12.16 -3.62
CA GLU A 60 -1.16 13.46 -3.23
C GLU A 60 -1.19 14.47 -4.40
N GLN A 61 -0.27 14.35 -5.37
CA GLN A 61 -0.37 15.11 -6.61
C GLN A 61 -1.58 14.69 -7.45
N LEU A 62 -1.82 13.37 -7.55
CA LEU A 62 -2.87 12.83 -8.41
C LEU A 62 -4.27 12.94 -7.80
N TYR A 63 -4.43 12.62 -6.52
CA TYR A 63 -5.75 12.51 -5.85
C TYR A 63 -5.98 13.59 -4.78
N GLY A 64 -5.02 14.50 -4.59
CA GLY A 64 -5.07 15.52 -3.55
C GLY A 64 -4.46 15.08 -2.21
N PRO A 65 -4.19 16.03 -1.32
CA PRO A 65 -3.50 15.76 -0.06
C PRO A 65 -4.33 14.87 0.86
N GLY A 66 -3.64 14.14 1.75
CA GLY A 66 -4.30 13.40 2.82
C GLY A 66 -4.17 11.89 2.72
N PHE A 67 -3.00 11.39 2.34
CA PHE A 67 -2.69 9.96 2.50
C PHE A 67 -2.00 9.69 3.83
N ILE A 68 -2.45 8.66 4.52
CA ILE A 68 -1.83 8.15 5.75
C ILE A 68 -0.93 6.99 5.35
N THR A 69 0.32 7.03 5.79
CA THR A 69 1.28 5.93 5.58
C THR A 69 1.30 5.04 6.82
N ASP A 70 1.14 3.73 6.61
CA ASP A 70 1.28 2.71 7.64
C ASP A 70 2.22 1.61 7.16
N ARG A 71 2.70 0.77 8.09
CA ARG A 71 3.79 -0.17 7.81
C ARG A 71 3.82 -1.37 8.74
N TRP A 72 4.39 -2.44 8.22
CA TRP A 72 4.79 -3.60 9.01
C TRP A 72 6.25 -3.99 8.70
N GLY A 73 7.07 -4.08 9.75
CA GLY A 73 8.51 -4.30 9.63
C GLY A 73 9.29 -3.87 10.86
N ARG A 74 10.63 -3.95 10.80
CA ARG A 74 11.52 -3.60 11.91
C ARG A 74 12.73 -2.78 11.46
N GLY A 75 13.06 -1.75 12.24
CA GLY A 75 14.23 -0.91 11.97
C GLY A 75 14.15 -0.23 10.60
N VAL A 76 15.24 -0.37 9.82
CA VAL A 76 15.42 0.30 8.53
C VAL A 76 14.86 -0.47 7.33
N TYR A 77 14.37 -1.70 7.52
CA TYR A 77 13.76 -2.54 6.47
C TYR A 77 12.35 -2.97 6.86
N TRP A 78 11.38 -2.74 5.99
CA TRP A 78 9.98 -3.14 6.20
C TRP A 78 9.54 -4.16 5.16
N GLN A 79 8.55 -4.99 5.49
CA GLN A 79 8.07 -6.04 4.57
C GLN A 79 6.82 -5.61 3.82
N TRP A 80 6.06 -4.70 4.42
CA TRP A 80 4.81 -4.21 3.88
C TRP A 80 4.61 -2.76 4.26
N ILE A 81 4.15 -1.96 3.30
CA ILE A 81 3.93 -0.52 3.43
C ILE A 81 2.62 -0.19 2.72
N CYS A 82 1.80 0.68 3.30
CA CYS A 82 0.58 1.12 2.64
C CYS A 82 0.33 2.62 2.74
N TRP A 83 -0.56 3.08 1.87
CA TRP A 83 -1.13 4.42 1.86
C TRP A 83 -2.65 4.29 1.79
N LEU A 84 -3.34 4.85 2.78
CA LEU A 84 -4.80 4.89 2.79
C LEU A 84 -5.33 6.33 2.72
N PRO A 85 -6.46 6.57 2.01
CA PRO A 85 -7.08 7.90 1.97
C PRO A 85 -7.61 8.29 3.34
N ARG A 86 -7.16 9.44 3.86
CA ARG A 86 -7.62 9.98 5.15
C ARG A 86 -9.12 10.23 5.16
N ALA A 87 -9.67 10.75 4.06
CA ALA A 87 -11.10 11.03 3.94
C ALA A 87 -11.95 9.77 4.11
N ASN A 88 -11.58 8.67 3.45
CA ASN A 88 -12.27 7.38 3.59
C ASN A 88 -12.20 6.84 5.03
N ARG A 89 -11.07 7.02 5.73
CA ARG A 89 -10.95 6.65 7.15
C ARG A 89 -11.82 7.53 8.06
N GLN A 90 -11.84 8.84 7.83
CA GLN A 90 -12.59 9.79 8.65
C GLN A 90 -14.11 9.65 8.48
N ALA A 91 -14.56 9.18 7.32
CA ALA A 91 -15.98 8.90 7.06
C ALA A 91 -16.53 7.68 7.82
N LYS A 92 -15.71 6.98 8.62
CA LYS A 92 -16.08 5.77 9.37
C LYS A 92 -16.33 6.08 10.85
N PRO A 93 -17.59 6.27 11.28
CA PRO A 93 -17.90 6.73 12.62
C PRO A 93 -17.48 5.75 13.72
N LEU A 94 -17.40 4.44 13.44
CA LEU A 94 -17.07 3.41 14.41
C LEU A 94 -15.58 3.04 14.41
N SER A 95 -14.89 3.18 13.27
CA SER A 95 -13.53 2.65 13.09
C SER A 95 -12.48 3.65 12.63
N SER A 96 -12.80 4.96 12.58
CA SER A 96 -11.85 6.00 12.16
C SER A 96 -10.57 6.08 12.99
N SER A 97 -10.54 5.54 14.22
CA SER A 97 -9.35 5.50 15.09
C SER A 97 -8.28 4.48 14.65
N TYR A 98 -8.59 3.55 13.74
CA TYR A 98 -7.65 2.53 13.26
C TYR A 98 -7.58 2.50 11.73
N ASN A 99 -6.44 2.06 11.18
CA ASN A 99 -6.25 1.99 9.74
C ASN A 99 -6.83 0.70 9.12
N PHE A 100 -6.91 -0.38 9.89
CA PHE A 100 -7.28 -1.72 9.43
C PHE A 100 -8.61 -1.77 8.66
N GLY A 101 -9.62 -1.02 9.10
CA GLY A 101 -10.94 -0.99 8.44
C GLY A 101 -11.00 -0.29 7.07
N CYS A 102 -9.88 0.22 6.56
CA CYS A 102 -9.80 0.88 5.26
C CYS A 102 -9.16 0.00 4.18
N ALA A 103 -9.69 0.14 2.96
CA ALA A 103 -8.98 -0.19 1.75
C ALA A 103 -7.72 0.69 1.64
N LYS A 104 -6.62 0.11 1.17
CA LYS A 104 -5.30 0.76 1.11
C LYS A 104 -4.60 0.39 -0.18
N LEU A 105 -3.82 1.32 -0.70
CA LEU A 105 -2.79 1.00 -1.69
C LEU A 105 -1.58 0.46 -0.93
N PHE A 106 -0.91 -0.57 -1.42
CA PHE A 106 0.19 -1.18 -0.70
C PHE A 106 1.33 -1.60 -1.62
N ILE A 107 2.52 -1.67 -1.04
CA ILE A 107 3.64 -2.44 -1.57
C ILE A 107 4.04 -3.50 -0.54
N GLY A 108 4.44 -4.66 -1.02
CA GLY A 108 4.79 -5.81 -0.20
C GLY A 108 5.94 -6.61 -0.81
N LEU A 109 6.54 -7.47 -0.01
CA LEU A 109 7.62 -8.34 -0.46
C LEU A 109 7.33 -9.79 -0.04
N ASP A 110 7.10 -10.66 -1.02
CA ASP A 110 7.13 -12.09 -0.81
C ASP A 110 8.57 -12.57 -1.01
N ARG A 111 9.24 -12.88 0.10
CA ARG A 111 10.66 -13.26 0.11
C ARG A 111 10.90 -14.70 -0.34
N GLU A 112 9.91 -15.57 -0.17
CA GLU A 112 10.00 -16.97 -0.56
C GLU A 112 9.81 -17.10 -2.07
N LYS A 113 8.78 -16.45 -2.61
CA LYS A 113 8.52 -16.41 -4.06
C LYS A 113 9.42 -15.44 -4.81
N ARG A 114 10.14 -14.57 -4.09
CA ARG A 114 10.97 -13.48 -4.64
C ARG A 114 10.17 -12.56 -5.55
N VAL A 115 8.99 -12.15 -5.06
CA VAL A 115 8.06 -11.25 -5.76
C VAL A 115 7.89 -9.96 -4.97
N PHE A 116 8.06 -8.83 -5.65
CA PHE A 116 7.67 -7.53 -5.15
C PHE A 116 6.24 -7.24 -5.59
N GLN A 117 5.38 -6.96 -4.63
CA GLN A 117 3.93 -6.82 -4.84
C GLN A 117 3.55 -5.35 -4.73
N PHE A 118 2.69 -4.87 -5.62
CA PHE A 118 2.03 -3.58 -5.45
C PHE A 118 0.59 -3.60 -5.97
N GLY A 119 -0.32 -2.97 -5.23
CA GLY A 119 -1.73 -2.94 -5.58
C GLY A 119 -2.63 -2.48 -4.43
N LEU A 120 -3.78 -3.13 -4.24
CA LEU A 120 -4.77 -2.79 -3.22
C LEU A 120 -4.89 -3.89 -2.14
N GLN A 121 -5.13 -3.50 -0.90
CA GLN A 121 -5.44 -4.40 0.21
C GLN A 121 -6.68 -3.94 0.98
N VAL A 122 -7.54 -4.88 1.35
CA VAL A 122 -8.70 -4.68 2.24
C VAL A 122 -8.70 -5.76 3.32
N GLU A 123 -8.93 -5.38 4.56
CA GLU A 123 -8.85 -6.30 5.70
C GLU A 123 -10.22 -6.47 6.37
N ARG A 124 -10.51 -7.69 6.81
CA ARG A 124 -11.71 -8.06 7.58
C ARG A 124 -11.51 -7.87 9.08
N GLY A 125 -10.31 -8.16 9.57
CA GLY A 125 -10.11 -8.37 11.00
C GLY A 125 -10.81 -9.62 11.55
N TYR A 126 -10.98 -9.67 12.86
CA TYR A 126 -11.62 -10.79 13.57
C TYR A 126 -13.15 -10.68 13.54
N LEU A 127 -13.88 -11.79 13.36
CA LEU A 127 -15.35 -11.81 13.48
C LEU A 127 -15.84 -12.18 14.88
N ALA A 128 -15.00 -12.84 15.66
CA ALA A 128 -15.23 -13.11 17.08
C ALA A 128 -14.00 -12.59 17.82
N SER A 129 -14.21 -11.73 18.82
CA SER A 129 -13.14 -11.03 19.53
C SER A 129 -12.14 -12.03 20.14
N PRO A 130 -10.86 -12.04 19.71
CA PRO A 130 -9.80 -12.52 20.57
C PRO A 130 -9.58 -11.50 21.71
N PRO A 131 -9.01 -11.90 22.86
CA PRO A 131 -8.90 -11.04 24.06
C PRO A 131 -8.17 -9.69 23.86
N THR A 132 -7.44 -9.52 22.75
CA THR A 132 -6.56 -8.38 22.50
C THR A 132 -6.70 -7.75 21.11
N GLY A 133 -7.69 -8.18 20.30
CA GLY A 133 -7.75 -7.84 18.87
C GLY A 133 -8.90 -6.91 18.45
N ASN A 134 -8.70 -6.22 17.32
CA ASN A 134 -9.74 -5.41 16.68
C ASN A 134 -10.77 -6.30 15.97
N THR A 135 -12.03 -6.24 16.40
CA THR A 135 -13.16 -6.92 15.77
C THR A 135 -13.70 -6.10 14.60
N LEU A 136 -14.09 -6.79 13.52
CA LEU A 136 -14.71 -6.20 12.34
C LEU A 136 -15.86 -5.26 12.72
N GLN A 137 -15.76 -3.98 12.38
CA GLN A 137 -16.83 -3.01 12.59
C GLN A 137 -17.71 -2.87 11.33
N LYS A 138 -18.96 -2.45 11.54
CA LYS A 138 -19.99 -2.36 10.49
C LYS A 138 -19.61 -1.43 9.33
N ASP A 139 -18.71 -0.47 9.56
CA ASP A 139 -18.30 0.54 8.59
C ASP A 139 -16.98 0.22 7.87
N TRP A 140 -16.41 -0.97 8.08
CA TRP A 140 -15.18 -1.40 7.39
C TRP A 140 -15.45 -1.65 5.90
N ASP A 141 -14.45 -1.32 5.07
CA ASP A 141 -14.52 -1.47 3.61
C ASP A 141 -14.66 -2.94 3.16
N TRP A 142 -14.26 -3.87 4.03
CA TRP A 142 -14.49 -5.30 3.83
C TRP A 142 -15.95 -5.65 3.49
N HIS A 143 -16.91 -4.99 4.14
CA HIS A 143 -18.32 -5.24 3.87
C HIS A 143 -18.75 -4.82 2.46
N ARG A 144 -18.15 -3.76 1.92
CA ARG A 144 -18.38 -3.28 0.55
C ARG A 144 -17.72 -4.21 -0.46
N LEU A 145 -16.46 -4.60 -0.20
CA LEU A 145 -15.73 -5.58 -1.00
C LEU A 145 -16.55 -6.87 -1.18
N VAL A 146 -16.97 -7.50 -0.08
CA VAL A 146 -17.71 -8.78 -0.14
C VAL A 146 -19.07 -8.61 -0.82
N ARG A 147 -19.75 -7.48 -0.65
CA ARG A 147 -20.99 -7.17 -1.39
C ARG A 147 -20.74 -6.99 -2.89
N GLY A 148 -19.57 -6.46 -3.25
CA GLY A 148 -19.10 -6.30 -4.62
C GLY A 148 -18.74 -7.61 -5.30
N PHE A 149 -18.50 -8.72 -4.58
CA PHE A 149 -18.30 -10.04 -5.17
C PHE A 149 -19.62 -10.64 -5.71
N ARG A 150 -20.20 -9.97 -6.72
CA ARG A 150 -21.42 -10.36 -7.41
C ARG A 150 -21.31 -10.07 -8.90
N LYS A 151 -22.03 -10.86 -9.70
CA LYS A 151 -22.16 -10.65 -11.14
C LYS A 151 -22.81 -9.29 -11.45
N GLY A 152 -22.36 -8.63 -12.51
CA GLY A 152 -22.80 -7.31 -12.97
C GLY A 152 -22.34 -6.14 -12.11
N SER A 153 -21.40 -6.34 -11.18
CA SER A 153 -20.87 -5.25 -10.36
C SER A 153 -19.68 -4.57 -11.03
N VAL A 154 -19.43 -3.30 -10.67
CA VAL A 154 -18.20 -2.59 -11.04
C VAL A 154 -16.97 -3.38 -10.59
N LEU A 155 -16.99 -3.91 -9.37
CA LEU A 155 -15.88 -4.69 -8.83
C LEU A 155 -15.60 -5.96 -9.67
N GLU A 156 -16.63 -6.68 -10.14
CA GLU A 156 -16.42 -7.82 -11.05
C GLU A 156 -15.70 -7.39 -12.33
N ALA A 157 -16.14 -6.31 -12.96
CA ALA A 157 -15.56 -5.85 -14.22
C ALA A 157 -14.07 -5.51 -14.05
N GLU A 158 -13.73 -4.78 -12.98
CA GLU A 158 -12.35 -4.43 -12.67
C GLU A 158 -11.50 -5.64 -12.32
N LEU A 159 -12.00 -6.57 -11.50
CA LEU A 159 -11.26 -7.80 -11.17
C LEU A 159 -11.03 -8.67 -12.40
N ALA A 160 -12.02 -8.82 -13.27
CA ALA A 160 -11.88 -9.59 -14.49
C ALA A 160 -10.85 -8.96 -15.44
N ARG A 161 -10.85 -7.63 -15.57
CA ARG A 161 -9.85 -6.89 -16.35
C ARG A 161 -8.45 -7.11 -15.77
N LEU A 162 -8.25 -6.76 -14.51
CA LEU A 162 -6.94 -6.77 -13.85
C LEU A 162 -6.36 -8.20 -13.81
N ILE A 163 -7.15 -9.19 -13.40
CA ILE A 163 -6.66 -10.56 -13.20
C ILE A 163 -6.46 -11.30 -14.52
N ARG A 164 -7.44 -11.23 -15.44
CA ARG A 164 -7.38 -12.06 -16.67
C ARG A 164 -6.57 -11.43 -17.80
N ARG A 165 -6.39 -10.11 -17.81
CA ARG A 165 -5.78 -9.39 -18.95
C ARG A 165 -4.51 -8.66 -18.61
N GLU A 166 -4.34 -8.21 -17.36
CA GLU A 166 -3.25 -7.31 -16.97
C GLU A 166 -2.27 -7.94 -15.98
N GLY A 167 -2.40 -9.24 -15.73
CA GLY A 167 -1.43 -10.01 -14.94
C GLY A 167 -1.50 -9.77 -13.43
N PHE A 168 -2.57 -9.14 -12.92
CA PHE A 168 -2.77 -9.03 -11.48
C PHE A 168 -3.17 -10.38 -10.89
N VAL A 169 -2.83 -10.56 -9.61
CA VAL A 169 -3.21 -11.70 -8.80
C VAL A 169 -4.06 -11.21 -7.64
N ALA A 170 -5.16 -11.91 -7.37
CA ALA A 170 -5.93 -11.72 -6.15
C ALA A 170 -5.65 -12.83 -5.15
N GLU A 171 -5.48 -12.46 -3.88
CA GLU A 171 -5.34 -13.38 -2.77
C GLU A 171 -6.38 -13.08 -1.69
N LEU A 172 -6.95 -14.13 -1.10
CA LEU A 172 -7.89 -14.00 0.01
C LEU A 172 -7.63 -15.07 1.07
N GLY A 173 -7.26 -14.64 2.27
CA GLY A 173 -6.99 -15.54 3.40
C GLY A 173 -6.41 -14.83 4.61
N ASP A 174 -5.72 -15.60 5.44
CA ASP A 174 -5.13 -15.17 6.71
C ASP A 174 -3.61 -14.91 6.62
N TRP A 175 -3.10 -14.71 5.40
CA TRP A 175 -1.68 -14.48 5.06
C TRP A 175 -0.79 -15.72 5.12
N GLU A 176 -1.23 -16.79 5.80
CA GLU A 176 -0.54 -18.07 5.80
C GLU A 176 -1.14 -19.03 4.77
N ARG A 177 -2.48 -19.02 4.63
CA ARG A 177 -3.23 -19.91 3.74
C ARG A 177 -4.23 -19.13 2.92
N ASN A 178 -3.75 -18.53 1.84
CA ASN A 178 -4.57 -17.74 0.94
C ASN A 178 -5.12 -18.59 -0.21
N ALA A 179 -6.39 -18.38 -0.53
CA ALA A 179 -6.90 -18.74 -1.85
C ALA A 179 -6.31 -17.75 -2.86
N VAL A 180 -5.67 -18.27 -3.91
CA VAL A 180 -5.01 -17.47 -4.95
C VAL A 180 -5.86 -17.53 -6.22
N PHE A 181 -6.01 -16.38 -6.87
CA PHE A 181 -6.79 -16.19 -8.09
C PHE A 181 -5.95 -15.40 -9.10
N ASP A 182 -5.45 -16.12 -10.09
CA ASP A 182 -4.75 -15.60 -11.27
C ASP A 182 -5.61 -15.78 -12.52
N ALA A 183 -5.05 -15.51 -13.71
CA ALA A 183 -5.75 -15.64 -14.98
C ALA A 183 -6.34 -17.06 -15.21
N ASP A 184 -5.66 -18.10 -14.71
CA ASP A 184 -6.02 -19.50 -14.93
C ASP A 184 -7.06 -19.99 -13.92
N THR A 185 -7.00 -19.49 -12.69
CA THR A 185 -7.83 -19.94 -11.56
C THR A 185 -9.04 -19.05 -11.29
N TYR A 186 -9.06 -17.81 -11.80
CA TYR A 186 -10.16 -16.88 -11.58
C TYR A 186 -11.40 -17.19 -12.45
N THR A 187 -12.35 -17.90 -11.85
CA THR A 187 -13.63 -18.27 -12.47
C THR A 187 -14.74 -17.22 -12.31
N GLY A 188 -14.48 -16.12 -11.59
CA GLY A 188 -15.42 -15.01 -11.41
C GLY A 188 -15.69 -14.64 -9.94
N PRO A 189 -16.57 -13.66 -9.69
CA PRO A 189 -16.78 -13.09 -8.35
C PRO A 189 -17.40 -14.09 -7.36
N ALA A 190 -18.13 -15.10 -7.85
CA ALA A 190 -18.71 -16.13 -6.99
C ALA A 190 -17.63 -16.96 -6.26
N ALA A 191 -16.47 -17.21 -6.90
CA ALA A 191 -15.36 -17.93 -6.29
C ALA A 191 -14.73 -17.12 -5.15
N LEU A 192 -14.55 -15.81 -5.35
CA LEU A 192 -14.08 -14.88 -4.31
C LEU A 192 -15.08 -14.79 -3.14
N ALA A 193 -16.37 -14.69 -3.42
CA ALA A 193 -17.40 -14.68 -2.39
C ALA A 193 -17.41 -15.98 -1.58
N ALA A 194 -17.25 -17.14 -2.24
CA ALA A 194 -17.15 -18.43 -1.58
C ALA A 194 -15.90 -18.52 -0.69
N ALA A 195 -14.74 -18.09 -1.21
CA ALA A 195 -13.50 -18.03 -0.44
C ALA A 195 -13.65 -17.14 0.79
N ALA A 196 -14.22 -15.94 0.65
CA ALA A 196 -14.46 -15.01 1.76
C ALA A 196 -15.33 -15.61 2.87
N ARG A 197 -16.39 -16.35 2.52
CA ARG A 197 -17.31 -16.97 3.49
C ARG A 197 -16.69 -18.14 4.25
N ARG A 198 -15.75 -18.86 3.63
CA ARG A 198 -15.10 -20.04 4.25
C ARG A 198 -14.04 -19.65 5.29
N GLN A 199 -13.64 -18.38 5.35
CA GLN A 199 -12.57 -17.96 6.23
C GLN A 199 -12.94 -18.08 7.72
N PRO A 200 -12.06 -18.65 8.56
CA PRO A 200 -12.33 -18.85 9.98
C PRO A 200 -12.68 -17.56 10.70
N ARG A 201 -13.69 -17.59 11.59
CA ARG A 201 -14.17 -16.40 12.31
C ARG A 201 -13.13 -15.81 13.27
N GLY A 202 -12.30 -16.65 13.87
CA GLY A 202 -11.26 -16.27 14.85
C GLY A 202 -9.90 -15.90 14.25
N ARG A 203 -9.81 -15.72 12.93
CA ARG A 203 -8.56 -15.32 12.25
C ARG A 203 -8.67 -13.92 11.66
N TRP A 204 -7.54 -13.21 11.64
CA TRP A 204 -7.41 -12.02 10.82
C TRP A 204 -7.38 -12.45 9.36
N VAL A 205 -8.15 -11.78 8.52
CA VAL A 205 -8.30 -12.12 7.10
C VAL A 205 -8.19 -10.84 6.30
N GLY A 206 -7.63 -10.93 5.10
CA GLY A 206 -7.74 -9.87 4.13
C GLY A 206 -7.81 -10.37 2.70
N PHE A 207 -7.93 -9.39 1.83
CA PHE A 207 -7.94 -9.51 0.39
C PHE A 207 -6.84 -8.61 -0.15
N GLN A 208 -6.03 -9.13 -1.05
CA GLN A 208 -5.06 -8.36 -1.82
C GLN A 208 -5.35 -8.54 -3.31
N LEU A 209 -5.21 -7.47 -4.09
CA LEU A 209 -5.16 -7.50 -5.55
C LEU A 209 -3.90 -6.76 -5.95
N TYR A 210 -2.95 -7.43 -6.58
CA TYR A 210 -1.61 -6.89 -6.79
C TYR A 210 -0.98 -7.36 -8.09
N TYR A 211 -0.09 -6.54 -8.64
CA TYR A 211 0.81 -6.97 -9.71
C TYR A 211 2.03 -7.68 -9.09
N PRO A 212 2.33 -8.91 -9.50
CA PRO A 212 3.45 -9.69 -8.96
C PRO A 212 4.74 -9.43 -9.75
N MET A 213 5.47 -8.34 -9.45
CA MET A 213 6.73 -8.05 -10.13
C MET A 213 7.85 -9.00 -9.65
N PRO A 214 8.36 -9.92 -10.48
CA PRO A 214 9.40 -10.87 -10.07
C PRO A 214 10.73 -10.15 -9.83
N GLU A 215 11.60 -10.70 -8.97
CA GLU A 215 12.91 -10.08 -8.71
C GLU A 215 13.69 -9.79 -10.00
N ARG A 216 13.67 -10.70 -10.98
CA ARG A 216 14.42 -10.51 -12.23
C ARG A 216 13.99 -9.20 -12.93
N GLU A 217 12.69 -8.96 -13.04
CA GLU A 217 12.13 -7.75 -13.65
C GLU A 217 12.51 -6.50 -12.85
N LEU A 218 12.42 -6.60 -11.51
CA LEU A 218 12.79 -5.50 -10.62
C LEU A 218 14.26 -5.13 -10.74
N ARG A 219 15.16 -6.13 -10.84
CA ARG A 219 16.62 -5.94 -10.93
C ARG A 219 17.05 -5.41 -12.29
N SER A 220 16.29 -5.69 -13.35
CA SER A 220 16.56 -5.15 -14.69
C SER A 220 16.00 -3.74 -14.91
N SER A 221 15.19 -3.23 -13.99
CA SER A 221 14.55 -1.91 -14.10
C SER A 221 15.40 -0.82 -13.46
N GLY A 222 15.35 0.40 -14.00
CA GLY A 222 15.84 1.59 -13.32
C GLY A 222 14.93 1.99 -12.15
N GLY A 223 15.46 2.71 -11.17
CA GLY A 223 14.67 3.10 -10.00
C GLY A 223 13.47 4.01 -10.31
N TYR A 224 13.63 4.93 -11.26
CA TYR A 224 12.53 5.76 -11.75
C TYR A 224 11.42 4.92 -12.41
N GLU A 225 11.81 3.89 -13.18
CA GLU A 225 10.88 2.96 -13.84
C GLU A 225 10.11 2.13 -12.82
N VAL A 226 10.78 1.63 -11.77
CA VAL A 226 10.12 0.91 -10.66
C VAL A 226 9.08 1.80 -9.97
N VAL A 227 9.43 3.06 -9.66
CA VAL A 227 8.48 4.01 -9.07
C VAL A 227 7.31 4.27 -10.01
N GLY A 228 7.59 4.42 -11.32
CA GLY A 228 6.58 4.60 -12.35
C GLY A 228 5.62 3.42 -12.43
N ALA A 229 6.14 2.19 -12.43
CA ALA A 229 5.35 0.96 -12.46
C ALA A 229 4.43 0.83 -11.25
N ILE A 230 4.94 1.11 -10.03
CA ILE A 230 4.12 1.10 -8.82
C ILE A 230 2.99 2.15 -8.93
N ALA A 231 3.33 3.38 -9.35
CA ALA A 231 2.34 4.44 -9.48
C ALA A 231 1.28 4.14 -10.54
N ALA A 232 1.66 3.50 -11.65
CA ALA A 232 0.72 3.02 -12.67
C ALA A 232 -0.17 1.90 -12.10
N GLY A 233 0.41 0.89 -11.44
CA GLY A 233 -0.35 -0.19 -10.81
C GLY A 233 -1.34 0.32 -9.76
N PHE A 234 -0.98 1.37 -9.01
CA PHE A 234 -1.92 2.04 -8.10
C PHE A 234 -3.10 2.68 -8.83
N GLN A 235 -2.87 3.35 -9.96
CA GLN A 235 -3.95 3.91 -10.77
C GLN A 235 -4.88 2.82 -11.29
N GLU A 236 -4.31 1.69 -11.74
CA GLU A 236 -5.09 0.57 -12.28
C GLU A 236 -6.02 -0.07 -11.24
N VAL A 237 -5.60 -0.14 -9.97
CA VAL A 237 -6.43 -0.72 -8.90
C VAL A 237 -7.40 0.27 -8.25
N VAL A 238 -7.27 1.57 -8.49
CA VAL A 238 -8.13 2.59 -7.86
C VAL A 238 -9.63 2.40 -8.19
N PRO A 239 -10.05 2.07 -9.43
CA PRO A 239 -11.45 1.76 -9.72
C PRO A 239 -12.00 0.60 -8.86
N ALA A 240 -11.23 -0.49 -8.71
CA ALA A 240 -11.60 -1.61 -7.83
C ALA A 240 -11.62 -1.20 -6.35
N MET A 241 -10.66 -0.37 -5.93
CA MET A 241 -10.58 0.17 -4.58
C MET A 241 -11.79 1.07 -4.27
N ASN A 242 -12.20 1.94 -5.20
CA ASN A 242 -13.35 2.83 -5.07
C ASN A 242 -14.66 2.06 -4.88
N ALA A 243 -14.81 0.91 -5.54
CA ALA A 243 -15.96 0.02 -5.33
C ALA A 243 -16.05 -0.54 -3.88
N CYS A 244 -14.97 -0.45 -3.11
CA CYS A 244 -14.88 -0.92 -1.73
C CYS A 244 -14.95 0.20 -0.68
N MET A 245 -14.85 1.48 -1.07
CA MET A 245 -14.68 2.59 -0.13
C MET A 245 -15.99 3.32 0.21
N GLN A 246 -15.98 4.02 1.36
CA GLN A 246 -17.04 4.95 1.76
C GLN A 246 -16.92 6.29 1.02
N VAL A 247 -15.69 6.74 0.75
CA VAL A 247 -15.36 7.95 -0.01
C VAL A 247 -14.41 7.56 -1.14
N PRO A 248 -14.79 7.72 -2.42
CA PRO A 248 -13.94 7.37 -3.54
C PRO A 248 -12.75 8.35 -3.69
N LEU A 249 -11.68 7.87 -4.31
CA LEU A 249 -10.59 8.70 -4.82
C LEU A 249 -10.96 9.15 -6.23
N GLU A 250 -10.94 10.47 -6.45
CA GLU A 250 -11.11 11.07 -7.76
C GLU A 250 -9.80 11.75 -8.18
N PRO A 251 -9.29 11.50 -9.41
CA PRO A 251 -8.15 12.25 -9.93
C PRO A 251 -8.46 13.75 -9.94
N ARG A 252 -7.46 14.58 -9.63
CA ARG A 252 -7.59 16.03 -9.79
C ARG A 252 -7.73 16.35 -11.28
N GLU A 253 -8.68 17.23 -11.61
CA GLU A 253 -8.99 17.64 -12.99
C GLU A 253 -7.78 18.23 -13.77
N ARG A 254 -6.69 18.58 -13.08
CA ARG A 254 -5.36 18.80 -13.65
C ARG A 254 -4.27 18.31 -12.69
N PRO A 255 -3.35 17.43 -13.09
CA PRO A 255 -2.09 17.30 -12.38
C PRO A 255 -1.35 18.64 -12.48
N PRO A 256 -0.74 19.14 -11.39
CA PRO A 256 0.12 20.31 -11.50
C PRO A 256 1.24 19.98 -12.49
N GLN A 257 1.45 20.87 -13.47
CA GLN A 257 2.55 20.76 -14.40
C GLN A 257 3.86 20.71 -13.59
N LEU A 258 4.55 19.57 -13.62
CA LEU A 258 5.92 19.49 -13.16
C LEU A 258 6.72 20.37 -14.12
N GLY A 259 7.14 21.54 -13.64
CA GLY A 259 7.99 22.45 -14.39
C GLY A 259 9.27 21.71 -14.77
N LEU A 260 9.53 21.64 -16.08
CA LEU A 260 10.82 21.29 -16.67
C LEU A 260 11.86 22.34 -16.29
#